data_AF-A0A7X2MKN9-F1
#
_entry.id   AF-A0A7X2MKN9-F1
#
_cell.length_a   1.000
_cell.length_b   1.000
_cell.length_c   1.000
_cell.angle_alpha   90.00
_cell.angle_beta   90.00
_cell.angle_gamma   90.00
#
_symmetry.space_group_name_H-M   'P 1'
#
loop_
_entity.id
_entity.type
_entity.pdbx_description
1 polymer ?
#
loop_
_entity_poly.entity_id
_entity_poly.type
_entity_poly.pdbx_seq_one_letter_code
_entity_poly.pdbx_strand_id
1 'polypeptide(L)'
;MIALLFSGFATAHTLTCGQPVPPVFVADKGEMVLNQGDINYQRWNSQTLTGKVRLVIHVAGRLSAKDQSARLIEAIQQASLPRDRFQTTTIVNTDDALPGSAIFV
;
A
#
# COMPACT_ATOMS: atom_id res chain seq x y z
N MET A 1 28.81 12.48 29.12
CA MET A 1 28.89 11.78 27.83
C MET A 1 27.59 12.05 27.08
N ILE A 2 27.60 12.99 26.13
CA ILE A 2 26.43 13.33 25.31
C ILE A 2 26.44 12.36 24.12
N ALA A 3 25.46 11.47 24.03
CA ALA A 3 25.30 10.61 22.86
C ALA A 3 24.64 11.43 21.74
N LEU A 4 25.39 11.74 20.68
CA LEU A 4 24.80 12.23 19.43
C LEU A 4 24.10 11.05 18.73
N LEU A 5 22.77 11.10 18.65
CA LEU A 5 22.01 10.25 17.74
C LEU A 5 22.17 10.82 16.33
N PHE A 6 23.07 10.23 15.54
CA PHE A 6 23.12 10.47 14.10
C PHE A 6 21.88 9.82 13.48
N SER A 7 20.89 10.63 13.08
CA SER A 7 19.83 10.17 12.19
C SER A 7 20.48 9.77 10.87
N GLY A 8 20.59 8.47 10.60
CA GLY A 8 21.12 7.97 9.34
C GLY A 8 20.34 8.56 8.17
N PHE A 9 21.05 8.97 7.12
CA PHE A 9 20.43 9.40 5.88
C PHE A 9 19.68 8.21 5.26
N ALA A 10 18.37 8.13 5.50
CA ALA A 10 17.52 7.19 4.79
C ALA A 10 17.36 7.69 3.35
N THR A 11 18.01 7.01 2.40
CA THR A 11 17.80 7.28 0.98
C THR A 11 16.46 6.69 0.57
N ALA A 12 15.51 7.53 0.15
CA ALA A 12 14.31 7.04 -0.53
C ALA A 12 14.70 6.50 -1.92
N HIS A 13 14.31 5.27 -2.25
CA HIS A 13 14.52 4.76 -3.61
C HIS A 13 13.67 5.57 -4.59
N THR A 14 14.32 6.21 -5.57
CA THR A 14 13.63 6.88 -6.67
C THR A 14 13.20 5.85 -7.71
N LEU A 15 11.90 5.74 -7.95
CA LEU A 15 11.38 4.94 -9.06
C LEU A 15 11.77 5.63 -10.38
N THR A 16 12.33 4.86 -11.31
CA THR A 16 12.71 5.35 -12.65
C THR A 16 11.87 4.66 -13.71
N CYS A 17 11.27 5.42 -14.61
CA CYS A 17 10.46 4.87 -15.70
C CYS A 17 11.28 3.88 -16.54
N GLY A 18 10.67 2.74 -16.88
CA GLY A 18 11.30 1.67 -17.65
C GLY A 18 12.26 0.77 -16.87
N GLN A 19 12.55 1.09 -15.60
CA GLN A 19 13.30 0.19 -14.71
C GLN A 19 12.35 -0.69 -13.88
N PRO A 20 12.80 -1.91 -13.50
CA PRO A 20 12.06 -2.74 -12.56
C PRO A 20 11.83 -2.00 -11.23
N VAL A 21 10.64 -2.14 -10.67
CA VAL A 21 10.33 -1.63 -9.33
C VAL A 21 11.09 -2.49 -8.30
N PRO A 22 11.79 -1.87 -7.33
CA PRO A 22 12.42 -2.62 -6.25
C PRO A 22 11.42 -3.53 -5.53
N PRO A 23 11.77 -4.80 -5.25
CA PRO A 23 10.87 -5.70 -4.54
C PRO A 23 10.67 -5.22 -3.10
N VAL A 24 9.43 -5.32 -2.62
CA VAL A 24 9.05 -5.03 -1.23
C VAL A 24 8.54 -6.32 -0.62
N PHE A 25 9.09 -6.67 0.54
CA PHE A 25 8.72 -7.86 1.29
C PHE A 25 8.34 -7.47 2.71
N VAL A 26 7.19 -7.97 3.15
CA VAL A 26 6.69 -7.79 4.52
C VAL A 26 6.59 -9.16 5.17
N ALA A 27 7.51 -9.41 6.10
CA ALA A 27 7.78 -10.73 6.68
C ALA A 27 6.79 -11.13 7.80
N ASP A 28 6.19 -10.13 8.46
CA ASP A 28 5.19 -10.31 9.52
C ASP A 28 4.03 -9.35 9.25
N LYS A 29 2.81 -9.83 9.45
CA LYS A 29 1.56 -9.10 9.22
C LYS A 29 1.43 -8.37 7.87
N GLY A 30 1.98 -8.95 6.79
CA GLY A 30 2.09 -8.29 5.49
C GLY A 30 0.76 -8.09 4.75
N GLU A 31 -0.06 -9.12 4.65
CA GLU A 31 -1.38 -9.05 4.03
C GLU A 31 -2.43 -9.56 5.00
N MET A 32 -3.48 -8.76 5.18
CA MET A 32 -4.65 -9.12 5.96
C MET A 32 -5.64 -9.89 5.09
N VAL A 33 -5.90 -11.15 5.44
CA VAL A 33 -6.83 -12.04 4.73
C VAL A 33 -8.05 -12.28 5.59
N LEU A 34 -9.23 -11.95 5.06
CA LEU A 34 -10.50 -12.26 5.71
C LEU A 34 -10.97 -13.65 5.29
N ASN A 35 -10.88 -14.63 6.19
CA ASN A 35 -11.32 -16.00 5.96
C ASN A 35 -12.54 -16.28 6.84
N GLN A 36 -13.72 -16.42 6.25
CA GLN A 36 -14.95 -16.79 6.95
C GLN A 36 -15.31 -15.91 8.18
N GLY A 37 -14.88 -14.64 8.16
CA GLY A 37 -15.08 -13.70 9.27
C GLY A 37 -13.86 -13.52 10.17
N ASP A 38 -12.89 -14.42 10.10
CA ASP A 38 -11.65 -14.33 10.85
C ASP A 38 -10.57 -13.56 10.09
N ILE A 39 -9.96 -12.60 10.77
CA ILE A 39 -8.82 -11.84 10.25
C ILE A 39 -7.55 -12.65 10.48
N ASN A 40 -6.92 -13.07 9.38
CA ASN A 40 -5.62 -13.71 9.38
C ASN A 40 -4.59 -12.77 8.75
N TYR A 41 -3.32 -12.99 9.06
CA TYR A 41 -2.23 -12.28 8.41
C TYR A 41 -1.25 -13.24 7.76
N GLN A 42 -0.78 -12.88 6.57
CA GLN A 42 0.24 -13.64 5.86
C GLN A 42 1.39 -12.74 5.39
N ARG A 43 2.51 -13.37 5.02
CA ARG A 43 3.63 -12.68 4.38
C ARG A 43 3.19 -12.11 3.05
N TRP A 44 3.72 -10.94 2.70
CA TRP A 44 3.41 -10.29 1.43
C TRP A 44 4.69 -9.94 0.67
N ASN A 45 4.66 -10.12 -0.65
CA ASN A 45 5.77 -9.80 -1.56
C ASN A 45 5.22 -9.11 -2.82
N SER A 46 5.75 -7.94 -3.16
CA SER A 46 5.36 -7.19 -4.36
C SER A 46 5.59 -7.94 -5.68
N GLN A 47 6.51 -8.92 -5.71
CA GLN A 47 6.77 -9.76 -6.87
C GLN A 47 5.61 -10.70 -7.21
N THR A 48 4.68 -10.95 -6.28
CA THR A 48 3.46 -11.72 -6.55
C THR A 48 2.50 -10.97 -7.48
N LEU A 49 2.67 -9.65 -7.64
CA LEU A 49 1.82 -8.77 -8.42
C LEU A 49 2.06 -8.87 -9.94
N THR A 50 1.99 -10.07 -10.50
CA THR A 50 2.29 -10.32 -11.92
C THR A 50 1.07 -10.15 -12.83
N GLY A 51 1.31 -10.13 -14.14
CA GLY A 51 0.30 -10.34 -15.20
C GLY A 51 -0.63 -9.18 -15.53
N LYS A 52 -0.58 -8.07 -14.79
CA LYS A 52 -1.44 -6.90 -15.00
C LYS A 52 -0.67 -5.59 -14.86
N VAL A 53 -1.15 -4.56 -15.54
CA VAL A 53 -0.80 -3.17 -15.19
C VAL A 53 -1.44 -2.85 -13.84
N ARG A 54 -0.69 -2.22 -12.94
CA ARG A 54 -1.17 -1.99 -11.57
C ARG A 54 -0.99 -0.56 -11.13
N LEU A 55 -1.98 -0.06 -10.41
CA LEU A 55 -1.87 1.13 -9.58
C LEU A 55 -1.70 0.67 -8.14
N VAL A 56 -0.52 0.88 -7.57
CA VAL A 56 -0.25 0.61 -6.15
C VAL A 56 -0.34 1.91 -5.38
N ILE A 57 -1.23 1.97 -4.39
CA ILE A 57 -1.47 3.16 -3.57
C ILE A 57 -1.09 2.81 -2.14
N HIS A 58 -0.08 3.48 -1.59
CA HIS A 58 0.28 3.35 -0.18
C HIS A 58 -0.31 4.52 0.61
N VAL A 59 -1.15 4.22 1.60
CA VAL A 59 -1.88 5.23 2.39
C VAL A 59 -1.77 4.93 3.88
N ALA A 60 -1.80 5.98 4.70
CA ALA A 60 -1.99 5.86 6.13
C ALA A 60 -3.41 5.35 6.45
N GLY A 61 -3.59 4.58 7.53
CA GLY A 61 -4.90 4.12 8.02
C GLY A 61 -5.82 5.21 8.58
N ARG A 62 -5.82 6.42 8.01
CA ARG A 62 -6.56 7.60 8.49
C ARG A 62 -7.70 7.92 7.53
N LEU A 63 -8.82 8.42 8.07
CA LEU A 63 -9.95 8.88 7.24
C LEU A 63 -9.54 9.99 6.27
N SER A 64 -8.68 10.91 6.70
CA SER A 64 -8.17 11.98 5.82
C SER A 64 -7.37 11.48 4.63
N ALA A 65 -6.68 10.34 4.75
CA ALA A 65 -5.94 9.74 3.63
C ALA A 65 -6.89 9.17 2.56
N LYS A 66 -8.06 8.65 2.99
CA LYS A 66 -9.15 8.26 2.10
C LYS A 66 -9.66 9.45 1.30
N ASP A 67 -9.97 10.54 1.99
CA ASP A 67 -10.55 11.74 1.37
C ASP A 67 -9.60 12.37 0.35
N GLN A 68 -8.29 12.39 0.65
CA GLN A 68 -7.26 12.88 -0.27
C GLN A 68 -7.16 12.04 -1.55
N SER A 69 -7.42 10.73 -1.45
CA SER A 69 -7.31 9.80 -2.58
C SER A 69 -8.63 9.65 -3.35
N ALA A 70 -9.74 10.18 -2.84
CA ALA A 70 -11.09 9.97 -3.39
C ALA A 70 -11.20 10.34 -4.87
N ARG A 71 -10.71 11.53 -5.26
CA ARG A 71 -10.76 11.97 -6.68
C ARG A 71 -9.97 11.07 -7.62
N LEU A 72 -8.84 10.51 -7.17
CA LEU A 72 -8.06 9.57 -7.96
C LEU A 72 -8.82 8.27 -8.16
N ILE A 73 -9.41 7.73 -7.08
CA ILE A 73 -10.21 6.51 -7.13
C ILE A 73 -11.43 6.68 -8.05
N GLU A 74 -12.15 7.79 -7.93
CA GLU A 74 -13.29 8.12 -8.80
C GLU A 74 -12.87 8.19 -10.26
N ALA A 75 -11.76 8.86 -10.59
CA ALA A 75 -11.26 8.95 -11.95
C ALA A 75 -10.91 7.55 -12.53
N ILE A 76 -10.29 6.69 -11.72
CA ILE A 76 -9.97 5.31 -12.14
C ILE A 76 -11.24 4.48 -12.35
N GLN A 77 -12.25 4.64 -11.48
CA GLN A 77 -13.54 3.97 -11.64
C GLN A 77 -14.26 4.43 -12.90
N GLN A 78 -14.30 5.75 -13.16
CA GLN A 78 -14.90 6.33 -14.37
C GLN A 78 -14.18 5.89 -15.64
N ALA A 79 -12.85 5.75 -15.60
CA ALA A 79 -12.05 5.28 -16.72
C ALA A 79 -12.39 3.84 -17.16
N SER A 80 -13.08 3.06 -16.32
CA SER A 80 -13.59 1.71 -16.65
C SER A 80 -12.51 0.80 -17.25
N LEU A 81 -11.32 0.82 -16.64
CA LEU A 81 -10.16 0.08 -17.15
C LEU A 81 -10.42 -1.44 -17.20
N PRO A 82 -9.88 -2.15 -18.20
CA PRO A 82 -10.12 -3.59 -18.36
C PRO A 82 -9.64 -4.39 -17.15
N ARG A 83 -10.56 -5.09 -16.45
CA ARG A 83 -10.28 -5.80 -15.18
C ARG A 83 -9.34 -7.00 -15.33
N ASP A 84 -9.23 -7.54 -16.53
CA ASP A 84 -8.31 -8.61 -16.91
C ASP A 84 -6.87 -8.11 -17.05
N ARG A 85 -6.68 -6.83 -17.44
CA ARG A 85 -5.35 -6.23 -17.69
C ARG A 85 -4.94 -5.18 -16.67
N PHE A 86 -5.86 -4.64 -15.89
CA PHE A 86 -5.62 -3.59 -14.90
C PHE A 86 -6.13 -3.98 -13.51
N GLN A 87 -5.37 -3.65 -12.47
CA GLN A 87 -5.76 -3.88 -11.09
C GLN A 87 -5.18 -2.82 -10.15
N THR A 88 -6.01 -2.24 -9.30
CA THR A 88 -5.56 -1.37 -8.20
C THR A 88 -5.24 -2.21 -6.97
N THR A 89 -4.21 -1.83 -6.22
CA THR A 89 -3.82 -2.45 -4.95
C THR A 89 -3.54 -1.34 -3.93
N THR A 90 -4.31 -1.30 -2.85
CA THR A 90 -4.12 -0.34 -1.76
C THR A 90 -3.39 -1.02 -0.62
N ILE A 91 -2.26 -0.46 -0.20
CA ILE A 91 -1.49 -0.88 0.97
C ILE A 91 -1.79 0.15 2.06
N VAL A 92 -2.34 -0.31 3.18
CA VAL A 92 -2.74 0.55 4.29
C VAL A 92 -1.77 0.38 5.45
N ASN A 93 -1.13 1.46 5.88
CA ASN A 93 -0.33 1.46 7.11
C ASN A 93 -1.27 1.49 8.33
N THR A 94 -1.39 0.35 9.02
CA THR A 94 -2.24 0.22 10.21
C THR A 94 -1.63 0.84 11.46
N ASP A 95 -0.32 1.07 11.52
CA ASP A 95 0.32 1.75 12.66
C ASP A 95 -0.11 3.22 12.73
N ASP A 96 -0.54 3.78 11.61
CA ASP A 96 -1.09 5.13 11.49
C ASP A 96 -2.63 5.18 11.62
N ALA A 97 -3.28 4.07 11.99
CA ALA A 97 -4.72 4.02 12.14
C ALA A 97 -5.19 4.73 13.43
N LEU A 98 -6.23 5.55 13.31
CA LEU A 98 -6.89 6.16 14.46
C LEU A 98 -8.08 5.29 14.90
N PRO A 99 -8.36 5.14 16.21
CA PRO A 99 -9.57 4.46 16.65
C PRO A 99 -10.82 5.07 15.99
N GLY A 100 -11.57 4.26 15.23
CA GLY A 100 -12.74 4.71 14.48
C GLY A 100 -12.50 5.13 13.03
N SER A 101 -11.26 5.15 12.53
CA SER A 101 -11.05 5.06 11.08
C SER A 101 -11.43 3.65 10.64
N ALA A 102 -12.47 3.52 9.82
CA ALA A 102 -12.89 2.22 9.31
C ALA A 102 -11.65 1.51 8.72
N ILE A 103 -11.49 0.23 9.04
CA ILE A 103 -10.41 -0.65 8.54
C ILE A 103 -10.42 -0.74 6.99
N PHE A 104 -11.45 -0.18 6.35
CA PHE A 104 -11.68 -0.14 4.92
C PHE A 104 -11.51 1.29 4.39
N VAL A 105 -10.27 1.63 4.07
CA VAL A 105 -9.92 2.76 3.19
C VAL A 105 -10.34 2.40 1.77
#